data_AF-A0A926WHD9-F1
#
_entry.id   AF-A0A926WHD9-F1
#
_cell.length_a   1.000
_cell.length_b   1.000
_cell.length_c   1.000
_cell.angle_alpha   90.00
_cell.angle_beta   90.00
_cell.angle_gamma   90.00
#
_symmetry.space_group_name_H-M   'P 1'
#
loop_
_entity.id
_entity.type
_entity.pdbx_description
1 polymer ?
#
loop_
_entity_poly.entity_id
_entity_poly.type
_entity_poly.pdbx_seq_one_letter_code
_entity_poly.pdbx_strand_id
1 'polypeptide(L)'
;MTQTSDLYSLYDIDNEKWLLETLQLLKEKRLEDIDLEHLIEELEAVSRRDKLTVESFLEQIIRHLLLLQYWQFQYDYNANHWQAEIMSFRCQLNDYLSQNLRNHLQENQAKIYEKALRYVRKKTGMNADFPEECPYTIEQLLDQNWLP
;
A
#
# COMPACT_ATOMS: atom_id res chain seq x y z
N MET A 1 -15.89 -34.97 17.45
CA MET A 1 -14.84 -34.86 16.41
C MET A 1 -15.43 -34.39 15.06
N THR A 2 -16.41 -33.48 15.05
CA THR A 2 -17.17 -33.14 13.82
C THR A 2 -17.30 -31.64 13.55
N GLN A 3 -16.78 -30.74 14.41
CA GLN A 3 -16.92 -29.29 14.19
C GLN A 3 -15.86 -28.69 13.25
N THR A 4 -14.63 -29.21 13.23
CA THR A 4 -13.52 -28.63 12.46
C THR A 4 -13.73 -28.73 10.94
N SER A 5 -14.41 -29.78 10.46
CA SER A 5 -14.69 -29.98 9.03
C SER A 5 -15.73 -29.00 8.47
N ASP A 6 -16.63 -28.50 9.31
CA ASP A 6 -17.67 -27.54 8.88
C ASP A 6 -17.04 -26.15 8.75
N LEU A 7 -16.25 -25.74 9.74
CA LEU A 7 -15.54 -24.47 9.72
C LEU A 7 -14.56 -24.39 8.55
N TYR A 8 -13.75 -25.41 8.29
CA TYR A 8 -12.80 -25.41 7.16
C TYR A 8 -13.48 -25.13 5.81
N SER A 9 -14.67 -25.70 5.59
CA SER A 9 -15.42 -25.47 4.35
C SER A 9 -16.09 -24.09 4.27
N LEU A 10 -16.39 -23.47 5.42
CA LEU A 10 -16.95 -22.13 5.46
C LEU A 10 -15.97 -21.09 4.94
N TYR A 11 -14.66 -21.32 5.02
CA TYR A 11 -13.65 -20.39 4.51
C TYR A 11 -13.91 -20.02 3.04
N ASP A 12 -14.16 -21.03 2.19
CA ASP A 12 -14.39 -20.86 0.75
C ASP A 12 -15.82 -20.44 0.41
N ILE A 13 -16.80 -20.85 1.22
CA ILE A 13 -18.23 -20.69 0.93
C ILE A 13 -18.78 -19.37 1.46
N ASP A 14 -18.38 -19.01 2.68
CA ASP A 14 -18.86 -17.84 3.42
C ASP A 14 -17.76 -17.35 4.39
N ASN A 15 -16.76 -16.69 3.80
CA ASN A 15 -15.58 -16.19 4.52
C ASN A 15 -15.94 -15.26 5.69
N GLU A 16 -17.00 -14.45 5.57
CA GLU A 16 -17.44 -13.57 6.66
C GLU A 16 -17.94 -14.39 7.86
N LYS A 17 -18.77 -15.41 7.61
CA LYS A 17 -19.22 -16.32 8.66
C LYS A 17 -18.07 -17.12 9.27
N TRP A 18 -17.16 -17.63 8.45
CA TRP A 18 -15.93 -18.29 8.92
C TRP A 18 -15.12 -17.40 9.87
N LEU A 19 -14.96 -16.12 9.54
CA LEU A 19 -14.22 -15.17 10.36
C LEU A 19 -14.91 -14.93 11.70
N LEU A 20 -16.23 -14.74 11.70
CA LEU A 20 -17.02 -14.54 12.92
C LEU A 20 -16.97 -15.75 13.85
N GLU A 21 -17.07 -16.96 13.30
CA GLU A 21 -16.98 -18.21 14.08
C GLU A 21 -15.56 -18.42 14.63
N THR A 22 -14.52 -18.21 13.82
CA THR A 22 -13.11 -18.28 14.26
C THR A 22 -12.84 -17.27 15.39
N LEU A 23 -13.36 -16.05 15.29
CA LEU A 23 -13.26 -15.04 16.34
C LEU A 23 -13.95 -15.46 17.64
N GLN A 24 -15.10 -16.13 17.55
CA GLN A 24 -15.82 -16.62 18.72
C GLN A 24 -15.02 -17.73 19.42
N LEU A 25 -14.48 -18.69 18.66
CA LEU A 25 -13.64 -19.76 19.21
C LEU A 25 -12.38 -19.22 19.90
N LEU A 26 -11.73 -18.21 19.32
CA LEU A 26 -10.59 -17.51 19.93
C LEU A 26 -10.95 -16.85 21.26
N LYS A 27 -12.09 -16.14 21.32
CA LYS A 27 -12.58 -15.49 22.56
C LYS A 27 -12.89 -16.50 23.67
N GLU A 28 -13.45 -17.65 23.30
CA GLU A 28 -13.75 -18.76 24.22
C GLU A 28 -12.51 -19.60 24.58
N LYS A 29 -11.34 -19.30 23.98
CA LYS A 29 -10.09 -20.06 24.12
C LYS A 29 -10.22 -21.54 23.70
N ARG A 30 -11.14 -21.84 22.78
CA ARG A 30 -11.37 -23.17 22.20
C ARG A 30 -10.42 -23.42 21.04
N LEU A 31 -9.12 -23.46 21.35
CA LEU A 31 -8.06 -23.50 20.33
C LEU A 31 -8.04 -24.80 19.51
N GLU A 32 -8.56 -25.90 20.05
CA GLU A 32 -8.62 -27.20 19.37
C GLU A 32 -9.65 -27.25 18.23
N ASP A 33 -10.61 -26.32 18.23
CA ASP A 33 -11.68 -26.25 17.22
C ASP A 33 -11.36 -25.25 16.09
N ILE A 34 -10.24 -24.51 16.20
CA ILE A 34 -9.85 -23.49 15.24
C ILE A 34 -9.33 -24.14 13.96
N ASP A 35 -9.79 -23.62 12.84
CA ASP A 35 -9.18 -23.82 11.54
C ASP A 35 -7.86 -23.03 11.43
N LEU A 36 -6.79 -23.65 11.92
CA LEU A 36 -5.50 -22.99 12.07
C LEU A 36 -4.82 -22.68 10.73
N GLU A 37 -5.06 -23.51 9.71
CA GLU A 37 -4.44 -23.34 8.39
C GLU A 37 -4.92 -22.06 7.72
N HIS A 38 -6.24 -21.89 7.57
CA HIS A 38 -6.81 -20.68 6.98
C HIS A 38 -6.61 -19.45 7.86
N LEU A 39 -6.57 -19.61 9.20
CA LEU A 39 -6.22 -18.48 10.09
C LEU A 39 -4.80 -17.96 9.84
N ILE A 40 -3.83 -18.86 9.67
CA ILE A 40 -2.45 -18.46 9.33
C ILE A 40 -2.44 -17.74 7.97
N GLU A 41 -3.12 -18.32 6.98
CA GLU A 41 -3.22 -17.73 5.64
C GLU A 41 -3.79 -16.29 5.68
N GLU A 42 -4.89 -16.08 6.40
CA GLU A 42 -5.51 -14.76 6.54
C GLU A 42 -4.59 -13.74 7.21
N LEU A 43 -3.88 -14.14 8.27
CA LEU A 43 -2.93 -13.25 8.95
C LEU A 43 -1.75 -12.87 8.04
N GLU A 44 -1.23 -13.83 7.26
CA GLU A 44 -0.21 -13.55 6.25
C GLU A 44 -0.73 -12.67 5.12
N ALA A 45 -1.97 -12.90 4.68
CA ALA A 45 -2.63 -12.13 3.65
C ALA A 45 -2.86 -10.68 4.08
N VAL A 46 -3.26 -10.44 5.33
CA VAL A 46 -3.37 -9.09 5.91
C VAL A 46 -2.02 -8.38 5.87
N SER A 47 -0.95 -9.00 6.36
CA SER A 47 0.38 -8.39 6.34
C SER A 47 0.86 -8.07 4.91
N ARG A 48 0.59 -8.96 3.95
CA ARG A 48 0.90 -8.75 2.54
C ARG A 48 0.09 -7.60 1.95
N ARG A 49 -1.20 -7.52 2.27
CA ARG A 49 -2.12 -6.48 1.80
C ARG A 49 -1.67 -5.10 2.30
N ASP A 50 -1.34 -4.97 3.57
CA ASP A 50 -0.88 -3.70 4.15
C ASP A 50 0.39 -3.19 3.47
N LYS A 51 1.36 -4.08 3.22
CA LYS A 51 2.59 -3.75 2.46
C LYS A 51 2.27 -3.25 1.05
N LEU A 52 1.41 -3.97 0.32
CA LEU A 52 1.01 -3.57 -1.03
C LEU A 52 0.25 -2.24 -1.05
N THR A 53 -0.59 -2.00 -0.04
CA THR A 53 -1.34 -0.74 0.12
C THR A 53 -0.40 0.44 0.29
N VAL A 54 0.55 0.37 1.22
CA VAL A 54 1.50 1.47 1.44
C VAL A 54 2.43 1.67 0.25
N GLU A 55 2.85 0.59 -0.43
CA GLU A 55 3.63 0.68 -1.67
C GLU A 55 2.86 1.42 -2.77
N SER A 56 1.57 1.12 -2.93
CA SER A 56 0.71 1.76 -3.93
C SER A 56 0.55 3.25 -3.65
N PHE A 57 0.33 3.65 -2.39
CA PHE A 57 0.25 5.07 -2.04
C PHE A 57 1.59 5.79 -2.27
N LEU A 58 2.72 5.19 -1.88
CA LEU A 58 4.02 5.78 -2.10
C LEU A 58 4.31 5.94 -3.60
N GLU A 59 3.94 4.95 -4.41
CA GLU A 59 4.05 5.03 -5.87
C GLU A 59 3.26 6.21 -6.44
N GLN A 60 2.03 6.41 -5.96
CA GLN A 60 1.18 7.53 -6.38
C GLN A 60 1.75 8.89 -5.97
N ILE A 61 2.32 9.00 -4.77
CA ILE A 61 3.02 10.21 -4.32
C ILE A 61 4.19 10.52 -5.26
N ILE A 62 5.06 9.54 -5.53
CA ILE A 62 6.22 9.70 -6.42
C ILE A 62 5.77 10.11 -7.82
N ARG A 63 4.74 9.47 -8.38
CA ARG A 63 4.21 9.82 -9.71
C ARG A 63 3.84 11.30 -9.78
N HIS A 64 3.10 11.80 -8.79
CA HIS A 64 2.65 13.20 -8.79
C HIS A 64 3.79 14.19 -8.52
N LEU A 65 4.76 13.84 -7.67
CA LEU A 65 5.96 14.65 -7.47
C LEU A 65 6.78 14.76 -8.77
N LEU A 66 6.93 13.67 -9.50
CA LEU A 66 7.59 13.67 -10.80
C LEU A 66 6.83 14.51 -11.84
N LEU A 67 5.50 14.44 -11.88
CA LEU A 67 4.70 15.28 -12.77
C LEU A 67 4.85 16.76 -12.39
N LEU A 68 4.78 17.08 -11.09
CA LEU A 68 4.91 18.44 -10.59
C LEU A 68 6.28 19.04 -10.92
N GLN A 69 7.36 18.29 -10.69
CA GLN A 69 8.72 18.80 -10.85
C GLN A 69 9.20 18.82 -12.31
N TYR A 70 8.80 17.84 -13.14
CA TYR A 70 9.39 17.66 -14.47
C TYR A 70 8.42 17.96 -15.61
N TRP A 71 7.10 17.94 -15.41
CA TRP A 71 6.13 18.19 -16.47
C TRP A 71 5.74 19.67 -16.59
N GLN A 72 6.74 20.52 -16.81
CA GLN A 72 6.60 21.98 -16.83
C GLN A 72 5.53 22.49 -17.82
N PHE A 73 5.34 21.80 -18.95
CA PHE A 73 4.31 22.16 -19.93
C PHE A 73 2.87 22.11 -19.39
N GLN A 74 2.59 21.27 -18.40
CA GLN A 74 1.26 21.10 -17.81
C GLN A 74 1.12 21.73 -16.41
N TYR A 75 2.21 22.33 -15.90
CA TYR A 75 2.31 22.82 -14.53
C TYR A 75 1.20 23.82 -14.20
N ASP A 76 1.06 24.90 -14.97
CA ASP A 76 0.11 26.00 -14.70
C ASP A 76 -1.35 25.54 -14.60
N TYR A 77 -1.70 24.46 -15.29
CA TYR A 77 -3.07 23.93 -15.33
C TYR A 77 -3.32 22.85 -14.27
N ASN A 78 -2.30 22.10 -13.85
CA ASN A 78 -2.48 20.88 -13.07
C ASN A 78 -1.76 20.89 -11.71
N ALA A 79 -0.89 21.86 -11.42
CA ALA A 79 -0.09 21.88 -10.20
C ALA A 79 -0.96 21.76 -8.93
N ASN A 80 -2.04 22.54 -8.84
CA ASN A 80 -2.96 22.48 -7.69
C ASN A 80 -3.62 21.09 -7.53
N HIS A 81 -3.99 20.46 -8.65
CA HIS A 81 -4.57 19.11 -8.61
C HIS A 81 -3.53 18.09 -8.15
N TRP A 82 -2.31 18.12 -8.69
CA TRP A 82 -1.26 17.19 -8.30
C TRP A 82 -0.83 17.38 -6.84
N GLN A 83 -0.75 18.62 -6.34
CA GLN A 83 -0.47 18.89 -4.93
C GLN A 83 -1.59 18.36 -4.02
N ALA A 84 -2.85 18.52 -4.42
CA ALA A 84 -3.98 17.95 -3.68
C ALA A 84 -3.95 16.41 -3.65
N GLU A 85 -3.61 15.77 -4.77
CA GLU A 85 -3.43 14.32 -4.83
C GLU A 85 -2.27 13.86 -3.93
N ILE A 86 -1.11 14.55 -3.97
CA ILE A 86 0.03 14.24 -3.09
C ILE A 86 -0.39 14.31 -1.62
N MET A 87 -1.07 15.38 -1.21
CA MET A 87 -1.56 15.53 0.16
C MET A 87 -2.51 14.39 0.52
N SER A 88 -3.48 14.07 -0.34
CA SER A 88 -4.44 12.99 -0.13
C SER A 88 -3.76 11.63 0.04
N PHE A 89 -2.81 11.27 -0.84
CA PHE A 89 -2.09 10.01 -0.74
C PHE A 89 -1.17 9.95 0.47
N ARG A 90 -0.53 11.06 0.88
CA ARG A 90 0.26 11.10 2.11
C ARG A 90 -0.62 10.91 3.35
N CYS A 91 -1.80 11.52 3.39
CA CYS A 91 -2.77 11.31 4.48
C CYS A 91 -3.16 9.83 4.58
N GLN A 92 -3.61 9.24 3.46
CA GLN A 92 -3.98 7.83 3.41
C GLN A 92 -2.81 6.92 3.77
N LEU A 93 -1.60 7.19 3.27
CA LEU A 93 -0.41 6.40 3.61
C LEU A 93 -0.13 6.45 5.11
N ASN A 94 -0.19 7.64 5.72
CA ASN A 94 0.06 7.82 7.14
C ASN A 94 -0.96 7.10 8.03
N ASP A 95 -2.21 6.92 7.58
CA ASP A 95 -3.23 6.16 8.32
C ASP A 95 -2.82 4.68 8.50
N TYR A 96 -2.02 4.12 7.58
CA TYR A 96 -1.52 2.75 7.65
C TYR A 96 -0.08 2.66 8.21
N LEU A 97 0.63 3.78 8.38
CA LEU A 97 2.08 3.75 8.51
C LEU A 97 2.56 3.36 9.93
N SER A 98 2.87 2.08 10.10
CA SER A 98 3.64 1.59 11.24
C SER A 98 5.15 1.67 11.00
N GLN A 99 5.97 1.53 12.05
CA GLN A 99 7.44 1.52 11.91
C GLN A 99 7.93 0.41 10.96
N ASN A 100 7.33 -0.77 11.02
CA ASN A 100 7.69 -1.88 10.13
C ASN A 100 7.34 -1.59 8.67
N LEU A 101 6.19 -0.96 8.42
CA LEU A 101 5.81 -0.57 7.06
C LEU A 101 6.67 0.58 6.54
N ARG A 102 7.08 1.52 7.40
CA ARG A 102 8.06 2.55 7.03
C ARG A 102 9.39 1.94 6.59
N ASN A 103 9.93 0.98 7.36
CA ASN A 103 11.17 0.29 7.00
C ASN A 103 11.02 -0.47 5.67
N HIS A 104 9.90 -1.18 5.49
CA HIS A 104 9.57 -1.86 4.24
C HIS A 104 9.54 -0.90 3.04
N LEU A 105 8.93 0.27 3.18
CA LEU A 105 8.91 1.30 2.13
C LEU A 105 10.32 1.81 1.80
N GLN A 106 11.14 2.05 2.82
CA GLN A 106 12.52 2.50 2.64
C GLN A 106 13.36 1.45 1.89
N GLU A 107 13.23 0.18 2.25
CA GLU A 107 13.93 -0.93 1.58
C GLU A 107 13.48 -1.13 0.13
N ASN A 108 12.22 -0.85 -0.19
CA ASN A 108 11.64 -1.07 -1.51
C ASN A 108 11.53 0.21 -2.36
N GLN A 109 12.02 1.35 -1.85
CA GLN A 109 11.82 2.67 -2.47
C GLN A 109 12.27 2.71 -3.94
N ALA A 110 13.44 2.13 -4.26
CA ALA A 110 13.97 2.11 -5.62
C ALA A 110 13.04 1.39 -6.61
N LYS A 111 12.47 0.25 -6.19
CA LYS A 111 11.53 -0.53 -7.00
C LYS A 111 10.20 0.21 -7.19
N ILE A 112 9.72 0.89 -6.15
CA ILE A 112 8.50 1.70 -6.21
C ILE A 112 8.70 2.89 -7.16
N TYR A 113 9.86 3.55 -7.05
CA TYR A 113 10.26 4.63 -7.96
C TYR A 113 10.29 4.17 -9.43
N GLU A 114 10.88 3.01 -9.73
CA GLU A 114 10.95 2.50 -11.10
C GLU A 114 9.56 2.33 -11.73
N LYS A 115 8.58 1.82 -10.95
CA LYS A 115 7.19 1.69 -11.39
C LYS A 115 6.55 3.05 -11.64
N ALA A 116 6.72 3.99 -10.70
CA ALA A 116 6.22 5.35 -10.82
C ALA A 116 6.78 6.07 -12.05
N LEU A 117 8.10 5.96 -12.27
CA LEU A 117 8.80 6.56 -13.40
C LEU A 117 8.32 5.97 -14.73
N ARG A 118 8.12 4.64 -14.81
CA ARG A 118 7.58 3.98 -16.00
C ARG A 118 6.19 4.50 -16.34
N TYR A 119 5.33 4.68 -15.33
CA TYR A 119 4.01 5.27 -15.51
C TYR A 119 4.11 6.70 -16.02
N VAL A 120 4.93 7.54 -15.38
CA VAL A 120 5.09 8.96 -15.75
C VAL A 120 5.61 9.10 -17.17
N ARG A 121 6.67 8.39 -17.56
CA ARG A 121 7.20 8.38 -18.94
C ARG A 121 6.12 8.03 -19.95
N LYS A 122 5.29 7.01 -19.66
CA LYS A 122 4.19 6.62 -20.55
C LYS A 122 3.09 7.68 -20.63
N LYS A 123 2.74 8.33 -19.50
CA LYS A 123 1.69 9.35 -19.41
C LYS A 123 2.07 10.65 -20.11
N THR A 124 3.31 11.10 -19.92
CA THR A 124 3.77 12.38 -20.46
C THR A 124 4.25 12.26 -21.90
N GLY A 125 4.64 11.06 -22.34
CA GLY A 125 5.32 10.84 -23.62
C GLY A 125 6.71 11.49 -23.68
N MET A 126 7.21 12.00 -22.54
CA MET A 126 8.49 12.68 -22.47
C MET A 126 9.61 11.66 -22.31
N ASN A 127 10.61 11.75 -23.17
CA ASN A 127 11.96 11.24 -22.92
C ASN A 127 12.78 12.26 -22.11
N ALA A 128 12.12 12.95 -21.17
CA ALA A 128 12.81 13.93 -20.34
C ALA A 128 13.87 13.25 -19.48
N ASP A 129 14.86 14.03 -19.04
CA ASP A 129 15.91 13.65 -18.11
C ASP A 129 15.34 13.43 -16.70
N PHE A 130 14.43 12.48 -16.58
CA PHE A 130 14.03 11.96 -15.29
C PHE A 130 15.24 11.27 -14.65
N PRO A 131 15.53 11.53 -13.36
CA PRO A 131 16.62 10.87 -12.66
C PRO A 131 16.53 9.34 -12.75
N GLU A 132 17.67 8.67 -12.93
CA GLU A 132 17.71 7.20 -12.94
C GLU A 132 17.42 6.61 -11.55
N GLU A 133 17.84 7.31 -10.51
CA GLU A 133 17.55 6.99 -9.11
C GLU A 133 16.48 7.93 -8.54
N CYS A 134 15.78 7.47 -7.49
CA CYS A 134 14.74 8.28 -6.85
C CYS A 134 15.36 9.55 -6.23
N PRO A 135 14.97 10.76 -6.66
CA PRO A 135 15.57 12.01 -6.16
C PRO A 135 15.05 12.45 -4.79
N TYR A 136 14.13 11.67 -4.20
CA TYR A 136 13.44 12.02 -2.97
C TYR A 136 13.87 11.06 -1.85
N THR A 137 14.07 11.55 -0.64
CA THR A 137 14.25 10.66 0.52
C THR A 137 12.90 10.15 1.03
N ILE A 138 12.90 9.06 1.80
CA ILE A 138 11.65 8.56 2.39
C ILE A 138 11.01 9.61 3.31
N GLU A 139 11.81 10.42 4.01
CA GLU A 139 11.33 11.52 4.85
C GLU A 139 10.59 12.58 4.02
N GLN A 140 11.15 12.98 2.87
CA GLN A 140 10.51 13.92 1.96
C GLN A 140 9.21 13.37 1.37
N LEU A 141 9.19 12.08 1.02
CA LEU A 141 7.99 11.43 0.47
C LEU A 141 6.84 11.39 1.50
N LEU A 142 7.16 11.28 2.79
CA LEU A 142 6.19 11.18 3.88
C LEU A 142 5.81 12.55 4.50
N ASP A 143 6.62 13.58 4.31
CA ASP A 143 6.38 14.92 4.87
C ASP A 143 5.21 15.63 4.18
N GLN A 144 4.14 15.87 4.93
CA GLN A 144 2.92 16.54 4.47
C GLN A 144 3.15 17.94 3.92
N ASN A 145 4.21 18.63 4.36
CA ASN A 145 4.46 20.03 4.02
C ASN A 145 5.57 20.21 2.97
N TRP A 146 6.17 19.12 2.51
CA TRP A 146 7.30 19.18 1.59
C TRP A 146 6.86 18.99 0.13
N LEU A 147 7.37 19.86 -0.77
CA LEU A 147 7.30 19.74 -2.22
C LEU A 147 8.66 20.15 -2.82
N PRO A 148 9.08 19.54 -3.96
CA PRO A 148 10.32 19.85 -4.65
C PRO A 148 10.27 21.13 -5.50
#